data_AF-A0A3S4X7G8-F1
#
_entry.id   AF-A0A3S4X7G8-F1
#
_cell.length_a   1.000
_cell.length_b   1.000
_cell.length_c   1.000
_cell.angle_alpha   90.00
_cell.angle_beta   90.00
_cell.angle_gamma   90.00
#
_symmetry.space_group_name_H-M   'P 1'
#
loop_
_entity.id
_entity.type
_entity.pdbx_description
1 polymer ?
#
loop_
_entity_poly.entity_id
_entity_poly.type
_entity_poly.pdbx_seq_one_letter_code
_entity_poly.pdbx_strand_id
1 'polypeptide(L)'
;MNRTIAFLLGGLLLLVWVGILLGFKEFCLDKIKSGVGKYSLGMMFAYGILLLLYVASEHYLSLKTLLLNWYIGRIPGGIILILVPACYSIFLIGKGYFKEGGEKASFKWKLKMMVSVFFNSFLALFGLMFFSFLQRGGSFSELVALIQEAALSINWSWMLDFVACCGLIVLIVWLDHKKHSSKSKHKG
;
A
#
# COMPACT_ATOMS: atom_id res chain seq x y z
N MET A 1 -20.41 3.56 18.82
CA MET A 1 -20.52 4.58 17.76
C MET A 1 -21.41 4.04 16.64
N ASN A 2 -22.31 4.84 16.07
CA ASN A 2 -23.23 4.40 15.00
C ASN A 2 -22.46 4.06 13.71
N ARG A 3 -22.84 3.00 13.00
CA ARG A 3 -22.18 2.50 11.79
C ARG A 3 -22.13 3.54 10.66
N THR A 4 -23.19 4.32 10.48
CA THR A 4 -23.24 5.40 9.48
C THR A 4 -22.26 6.52 9.82
N ILE A 5 -22.16 6.87 11.11
CA ILE A 5 -21.21 7.89 11.59
C ILE A 5 -19.78 7.40 11.42
N ALA A 6 -19.51 6.13 11.74
CA ALA A 6 -18.20 5.50 11.52
C ALA A 6 -17.79 5.52 10.04
N PHE A 7 -18.74 5.23 9.14
CA PHE A 7 -18.52 5.26 7.71
C PHE A 7 -18.20 6.66 7.20
N LEU A 8 -18.96 7.67 7.61
CA LEU A 8 -18.74 9.07 7.22
C LEU A 8 -17.41 9.60 7.76
N LEU A 9 -17.12 9.39 9.04
CA LEU A 9 -15.88 9.87 9.67
C LEU A 9 -14.65 9.13 9.12
N GLY A 10 -14.74 7.82 8.92
CA GLY A 10 -13.65 7.05 8.32
C GLY A 10 -13.41 7.43 6.85
N GLY A 11 -14.49 7.62 6.10
CA GLY A 11 -14.42 8.14 4.73
C GLY A 11 -13.80 9.53 4.68
N LEU A 12 -14.18 10.44 5.58
CA LEU A 12 -13.58 11.76 5.70
C LEU A 12 -12.09 11.68 6.04
N LEU A 13 -11.69 10.83 7.00
CA LEU A 13 -10.30 10.60 7.34
C LEU A 13 -9.48 10.16 6.11
N LEU A 14 -10.00 9.21 5.33
CA LEU A 14 -9.38 8.75 4.09
C LEU A 14 -9.24 9.90 3.09
N LEU A 15 -10.30 10.68 2.87
CA LEU A 15 -10.31 11.80 1.92
C LEU A 15 -9.30 12.88 2.31
N VAL A 16 -9.25 13.24 3.59
CA VAL A 16 -8.27 14.20 4.12
C VAL A 16 -6.86 13.68 3.90
N TRP A 17 -6.60 12.41 4.22
CA TRP A 17 -5.27 11.84 4.03
C TRP A 17 -4.86 11.81 2.56
N VAL A 18 -5.74 11.33 1.66
CA VAL A 18 -5.48 11.34 0.21
C VAL A 18 -5.26 12.76 -0.30
N GLY A 19 -6.07 13.73 0.13
CA GLY A 19 -5.91 15.14 -0.21
C GLY A 19 -4.56 15.71 0.22
N ILE A 20 -4.11 15.40 1.44
CA ILE A 20 -2.79 15.80 1.94
C ILE A 20 -1.67 15.19 1.08
N LEU A 21 -1.77 13.91 0.71
CA LEU A 21 -0.77 13.24 -0.12
C LEU A 21 -0.71 13.85 -1.53
N LEU A 22 -1.86 14.12 -2.15
CA LEU A 22 -1.93 14.77 -3.46
C LEU A 22 -1.38 16.20 -3.40
N GLY A 23 -1.73 16.98 -2.38
CA GLY A 23 -1.18 18.31 -2.15
C GLY A 23 0.34 18.25 -1.97
N PHE A 24 0.84 17.35 -1.12
CA PHE A 24 2.29 17.17 -0.92
C PHE A 24 3.01 16.82 -2.23
N LYS A 25 2.38 15.99 -3.07
CA LYS A 25 2.91 15.67 -4.39
C LYS A 25 3.07 16.92 -5.26
N GLU A 26 2.01 17.70 -5.40
CA GLU A 26 1.98 18.87 -6.29
C GLU A 26 2.87 20.01 -5.77
N PHE A 27 2.83 20.30 -4.47
CA PHE A 27 3.54 21.44 -3.89
C PHE A 27 5.03 21.17 -3.64
N CYS A 28 5.41 19.92 -3.33
CA CYS A 28 6.78 19.55 -2.96
C CYS A 28 7.40 18.57 -3.95
N LEU A 29 6.80 17.41 -4.16
CA LEU A 29 7.45 16.30 -4.87
C LEU A 29 7.64 16.56 -6.38
N ASP A 30 6.70 17.26 -7.02
CA ASP A 30 6.79 17.58 -8.45
C ASP A 30 7.90 18.59 -8.76
N LYS A 31 8.44 19.30 -7.75
CA LYS A 31 9.62 20.17 -7.89
C LYS A 31 10.94 19.40 -7.89
N ILE A 32 10.94 18.14 -7.45
CA ILE A 32 12.14 17.31 -7.34
C ILE A 32 12.44 16.66 -8.70
N LYS A 33 13.62 16.96 -9.27
CA LYS A 33 14.06 16.37 -10.54
C LYS A 33 14.42 14.88 -10.45
N SER A 34 14.93 14.44 -9.29
CA SER A 34 15.31 13.04 -9.07
C SER A 34 14.07 12.17 -8.84
N GLY A 35 13.81 11.20 -9.74
CA GLY A 35 12.70 10.27 -9.59
C GLY A 35 12.81 9.39 -8.33
N VAL A 36 14.02 9.00 -7.95
CA VAL A 36 14.25 8.22 -6.71
C VAL A 36 14.00 9.09 -5.48
N GLY A 37 14.53 10.32 -5.44
CA GLY A 37 14.31 11.23 -4.32
C GLY A 37 12.84 11.57 -4.13
N LYS A 38 12.14 11.82 -5.24
CA LYS A 38 10.69 12.03 -5.28
C LYS A 38 9.93 10.86 -4.67
N TYR A 39 10.24 9.64 -5.12
CA TYR A 39 9.58 8.43 -4.64
C TYR A 39 9.87 8.20 -3.16
N SER A 40 11.13 8.22 -2.74
CA SER A 40 11.52 7.97 -1.35
C SER A 40 10.90 8.99 -0.39
N LEU A 41 10.94 10.28 -0.71
CA LEU A 41 10.36 11.32 0.14
C LEU A 41 8.84 11.20 0.22
N GLY A 42 8.18 10.93 -0.91
CA GLY A 42 6.74 10.71 -0.94
C GLY A 42 6.30 9.50 -0.11
N MET A 43 7.03 8.38 -0.22
CA MET A 43 6.74 7.19 0.56
C MET A 43 7.03 7.40 2.05
N MET A 44 8.15 8.03 2.41
CA MET A 44 8.46 8.39 3.81
C MET A 44 7.35 9.22 4.43
N PHE A 45 6.83 10.21 3.70
CA PHE A 45 5.71 11.04 4.18
C PHE A 45 4.43 10.22 4.36
N ALA A 46 4.07 9.36 3.40
CA ALA A 46 2.89 8.50 3.50
C ALA A 46 2.97 7.52 4.69
N TYR A 47 4.11 6.85 4.87
CA TYR A 47 4.33 5.98 6.03
C TYR A 47 4.40 6.73 7.35
N GLY A 48 4.97 7.94 7.35
CA GLY A 48 4.98 8.82 8.52
C GLY A 48 3.56 9.15 8.99
N ILE A 49 2.65 9.49 8.08
CA ILE A 49 1.24 9.71 8.42
C ILE A 49 0.59 8.42 8.94
N LEU A 50 0.84 7.28 8.29
CA LEU A 50 0.29 5.99 8.75
C LEU A 50 0.75 5.65 10.18
N LEU A 51 2.04 5.85 10.48
CA LEU A 51 2.60 5.64 11.81
C LEU A 51 2.01 6.61 12.84
N LEU A 52 1.91 7.90 12.50
CA LEU A 52 1.28 8.89 13.37
C LEU A 52 -0.19 8.56 13.64
N LEU A 53 -0.92 8.11 12.62
CA LEU A 53 -2.32 7.70 12.76
C LEU A 53 -2.44 6.47 13.67
N TYR A 54 -1.54 5.51 13.54
CA TYR A 54 -1.48 4.34 14.42
C TYR A 54 -1.20 4.75 15.87
N VAL A 55 -0.16 5.56 16.11
CA VAL A 55 0.16 6.08 17.45
C VAL A 55 -1.01 6.87 18.03
N ALA A 56 -1.60 7.78 17.25
CA ALA A 56 -2.77 8.54 17.67
C ALA A 56 -3.96 7.61 18.00
N SER A 57 -4.13 6.51 17.27
CA SER A 57 -5.21 5.56 17.56
C SER A 57 -5.01 4.82 18.88
N GLU A 58 -3.78 4.60 19.32
CA GLU A 58 -3.50 4.01 20.64
C GLU A 58 -3.69 5.01 21.78
N HIS A 59 -3.46 6.31 21.54
CA HIS A 59 -3.67 7.36 22.54
C HIS A 59 -5.14 7.85 22.64
N TYR A 60 -5.87 7.92 21.53
CA TYR A 60 -7.23 8.47 21.48
C TYR A 60 -8.27 7.37 21.29
N LEU A 61 -9.04 7.08 22.35
CA LEU A 61 -10.09 6.05 22.34
C LEU A 61 -11.13 6.25 21.22
N SER A 62 -11.49 7.50 20.93
CA SER A 62 -12.43 7.83 19.85
C SER A 62 -11.91 7.41 18.48
N LEU A 63 -10.61 7.63 18.21
CA LEU A 63 -9.97 7.23 16.96
C LEU A 63 -9.84 5.71 16.88
N LYS A 64 -9.44 5.05 17.97
CA LYS A 64 -9.42 3.57 18.05
C LYS A 64 -10.79 2.97 17.73
N THR A 65 -11.83 3.52 18.37
CA THR A 65 -13.22 3.10 18.18
C THR A 65 -13.69 3.37 16.75
N LEU A 66 -13.26 4.47 16.15
CA LEU A 66 -13.52 4.77 14.74
C LEU A 66 -12.91 3.72 13.82
N LEU A 67 -11.62 3.44 13.94
CA LEU A 67 -10.93 2.48 13.07
C LEU A 67 -11.47 1.06 13.20
N LEU A 68 -11.86 0.64 14.42
CA LEU A 68 -12.42 -0.69 14.68
C LEU A 68 -13.86 -0.86 14.17
N ASN A 69 -14.66 0.22 14.13
CA ASN A 69 -16.06 0.18 13.70
C ASN A 69 -16.27 0.66 12.27
N TRP A 70 -15.25 1.22 11.63
CA TRP A 70 -15.30 1.62 10.23
C TRP A 70 -15.07 0.41 9.33
N TYR A 71 -16.07 0.08 8.52
CA TYR A 71 -16.00 -1.00 7.53
C TYR A 71 -16.52 -0.50 6.19
N ILE A 72 -15.85 -0.89 5.11
CA ILE A 72 -16.38 -0.78 3.75
C ILE A 72 -16.74 -2.19 3.29
N GLY A 73 -18.04 -2.48 3.26
CA GLY A 73 -18.53 -3.85 3.05
C GLY A 73 -18.08 -4.77 4.19
N ARG A 74 -17.19 -5.72 3.88
CA ARG A 74 -16.56 -6.66 4.83
C ARG A 74 -15.12 -6.29 5.20
N ILE A 75 -14.55 -5.23 4.63
CA ILE A 75 -13.14 -4.87 4.83
C ILE A 75 -13.03 -3.88 5.99
N PRO A 76 -12.24 -4.18 7.04
CA PRO A 76 -11.96 -3.26 8.13
C PRO A 76 -11.24 -2.00 7.65
N GLY A 77 -11.61 -0.85 8.21
CA GLY A 77 -11.02 0.47 7.93
C GLY A 77 -9.51 0.52 8.13
N GLY A 78 -9.00 -0.18 9.15
CA GLY A 78 -7.57 -0.32 9.39
C GLY A 78 -6.82 -0.91 8.18
N ILE A 79 -7.37 -1.95 7.55
CA ILE A 79 -6.75 -2.56 6.34
C ILE A 79 -6.76 -1.57 5.18
N ILE A 80 -7.84 -0.82 5.01
CA ILE A 80 -7.95 0.19 3.94
C ILE A 80 -6.86 1.27 4.10
N LEU A 81 -6.62 1.72 5.33
CA LEU A 81 -5.59 2.71 5.64
C LEU A 81 -4.17 2.20 5.38
N ILE A 82 -3.92 0.92 5.66
CA ILE A 82 -2.63 0.27 5.37
C ILE A 82 -2.35 0.21 3.86
N LEU A 83 -3.38 0.17 3.02
CA LEU A 83 -3.24 0.18 1.56
C LEU A 83 -2.97 1.58 0.98
N VAL A 84 -3.19 2.66 1.74
CA VAL A 84 -3.02 4.04 1.23
C VAL A 84 -1.61 4.31 0.72
N PRO A 85 -0.51 4.00 1.46
CA PRO A 85 0.85 4.17 0.94
C PRO A 85 1.11 3.35 -0.33
N ALA A 86 0.57 2.13 -0.41
CA ALA A 86 0.72 1.27 -1.58
C ALA A 86 0.02 1.84 -2.82
N CYS A 87 -1.20 2.36 -2.67
CA CYS A 87 -1.89 3.05 -3.76
C CYS A 87 -1.18 4.35 -4.16
N TYR A 88 -0.65 5.10 -3.18
CA TYR A 88 0.06 6.34 -3.43
C TYR A 88 1.34 6.13 -4.25
N SER A 89 2.03 4.99 -4.06
CA SER A 89 3.26 4.68 -4.79
C SER A 89 3.08 4.61 -6.31
N ILE A 90 1.88 4.28 -6.80
CA ILE A 90 1.51 4.27 -8.23
C ILE A 90 1.68 5.66 -8.85
N PHE A 91 1.36 6.71 -8.10
CA PHE A 91 1.47 8.10 -8.55
C PHE A 91 2.89 8.65 -8.49
N LEU A 92 3.77 7.99 -7.74
CA LEU A 92 5.16 8.40 -7.54
C LEU A 92 6.13 7.66 -8.47
N ILE A 93 5.76 6.47 -8.96
CA ILE A 93 6.67 5.65 -9.76
C ILE A 93 6.96 6.31 -11.13
N GLY A 94 8.21 6.65 -11.39
CA GLY A 94 8.61 7.37 -12.62
C GLY A 94 8.00 8.77 -12.69
N LYS A 95 7.31 9.07 -13.80
CA LYS A 95 6.48 10.30 -13.91
C LYS A 95 5.07 10.12 -13.31
N GLY A 96 4.79 8.95 -12.73
CA GLY A 96 3.47 8.46 -12.34
C GLY A 96 2.90 7.53 -13.42
N TYR A 97 2.38 6.37 -13.03
CA TYR A 97 1.92 5.32 -13.96
C TYR A 97 0.97 5.83 -15.05
N PHE A 98 0.03 6.71 -14.70
CA PHE A 98 -0.91 7.31 -15.64
C PHE A 98 -0.23 8.24 -16.66
N LYS A 99 0.82 8.96 -16.26
CA LYS A 99 1.62 9.80 -17.17
C LYS A 99 2.58 8.98 -18.04
N GLU A 100 2.91 7.76 -17.64
CA GLU A 100 3.69 6.78 -18.43
C GLU A 100 2.80 5.97 -19.42
N GLY A 101 1.55 6.38 -19.63
CA GLY A 101 0.63 5.78 -20.60
C GLY A 101 -0.43 4.85 -19.99
N GLY A 102 -0.46 4.66 -18.67
CA GLY A 102 -1.48 3.90 -17.97
C GLY A 102 -1.68 2.49 -18.55
N GLU A 103 -2.89 2.16 -18.99
CA GLU A 103 -3.20 0.87 -19.62
C GLU A 103 -2.35 0.57 -20.87
N LYS A 104 -1.93 1.63 -21.59
CA LYS A 104 -1.06 1.55 -22.77
C LYS A 104 0.43 1.58 -22.43
N ALA A 105 0.79 1.71 -21.14
CA ALA A 105 2.19 1.68 -20.71
C ALA A 105 2.86 0.34 -21.07
N SER A 106 4.18 0.38 -21.25
CA SER A 106 4.97 -0.81 -21.52
C SER A 106 4.85 -1.83 -20.38
N PHE A 107 4.98 -3.12 -20.70
CA PHE A 107 4.91 -4.19 -19.69
C PHE A 107 5.90 -3.98 -18.54
N LYS A 108 7.09 -3.45 -18.84
CA LYS A 108 8.10 -3.11 -17.83
C LYS A 108 7.58 -2.12 -16.78
N TRP A 109 6.79 -1.12 -17.19
CA TRP A 109 6.20 -0.15 -16.27
C TRP A 109 5.02 -0.75 -15.49
N LYS A 110 4.18 -1.57 -16.13
CA LYS A 110 3.11 -2.31 -15.42
C LYS A 110 3.69 -3.20 -14.31
N LEU A 111 4.77 -3.93 -14.62
CA LEU A 111 5.45 -4.79 -13.65
C LEU A 111 6.10 -3.98 -12.52
N LYS A 112 6.78 -2.86 -12.83
CA LYS A 112 7.31 -1.95 -11.80
C LYS A 112 6.22 -1.44 -10.85
N MET A 113 5.06 -1.07 -11.40
CA MET A 113 3.92 -0.62 -10.60
C MET A 113 3.42 -1.73 -9.68
N MET A 114 3.17 -2.93 -10.21
CA MET A 114 2.74 -4.07 -9.40
C MET A 114 3.72 -4.39 -8.27
N VAL A 115 5.01 -4.45 -8.59
CA VAL A 115 6.08 -4.69 -7.62
C VAL A 115 6.09 -3.61 -6.54
N SER A 116 5.95 -2.34 -6.90
CA SER A 116 5.87 -1.23 -5.96
C SER A 116 4.66 -1.34 -5.02
N VAL A 117 3.47 -1.57 -5.55
CA VAL A 117 2.24 -1.72 -4.75
C VAL A 117 2.36 -2.91 -3.79
N PHE A 118 2.87 -4.04 -4.30
CA PHE A 118 3.06 -5.26 -3.53
C PHE A 118 4.02 -5.01 -2.35
N PHE A 119 5.25 -4.58 -2.64
CA PHE A 119 6.24 -4.34 -1.59
C PHE A 119 5.79 -3.29 -0.58
N ASN A 120 5.10 -2.23 -1.02
CA ASN A 120 4.59 -1.23 -0.09
C ASN A 120 3.45 -1.73 0.78
N SER A 121 2.58 -2.59 0.27
CA SER A 121 1.53 -3.23 1.08
C SER A 121 2.15 -4.12 2.17
N PHE A 122 3.16 -4.90 1.80
CA PHE A 122 3.93 -5.73 2.74
C PHE A 122 4.68 -4.89 3.77
N LEU A 123 5.33 -3.81 3.33
CA LEU A 123 6.07 -2.91 4.22
C LEU A 123 5.12 -2.20 5.19
N ALA A 124 3.94 -1.78 4.75
CA ALA A 124 2.94 -1.16 5.63
C ALA A 124 2.45 -2.14 6.70
N LEU A 125 2.09 -3.37 6.29
CA LEU A 125 1.61 -4.43 7.19
C LEU A 125 2.67 -4.83 8.21
N PHE A 126 3.84 -5.28 7.73
CA PHE A 126 4.90 -5.75 8.60
C PHE A 126 5.55 -4.62 9.39
N GLY A 127 5.70 -3.44 8.80
CA GLY A 127 6.23 -2.26 9.48
C GLY A 127 5.37 -1.84 10.67
N LEU A 128 4.04 -1.84 10.53
CA LEU A 128 3.13 -1.55 11.64
C LEU A 128 3.12 -2.67 12.69
N MET A 129 3.13 -3.94 12.26
CA MET A 129 3.20 -5.07 13.19
C MET A 129 4.48 -5.02 14.03
N PHE A 130 5.62 -4.75 13.37
CA PHE A 130 6.92 -4.54 14.01
C PHE A 130 6.86 -3.38 15.01
N PHE A 131 6.36 -2.24 14.56
CA PHE A 131 6.24 -1.04 15.39
C PHE A 131 5.32 -1.28 16.60
N SER A 132 4.19 -1.96 16.41
CA SER A 132 3.28 -2.36 17.49
C SER A 132 3.95 -3.28 18.50
N PHE A 133 4.78 -4.21 18.04
CA PHE A 133 5.49 -5.14 18.92
C PHE A 133 6.49 -4.39 19.81
N LEU A 134 7.29 -3.50 19.22
CA LEU A 134 8.22 -2.65 19.97
C LEU A 134 7.49 -1.73 20.96
N GLN A 135 6.38 -1.13 20.56
CA GLN A 135 5.61 -0.23 21.43
C GLN A 135 5.03 -0.96 22.66
N ARG A 136 4.78 -2.26 22.58
CA ARG A 136 4.32 -3.10 23.70
C ARG A 136 5.45 -3.56 24.62
N GLY A 137 6.69 -3.11 24.39
CA GLY A 137 7.87 -3.46 25.18
C GLY A 137 8.58 -4.72 24.72
N GLY A 138 8.19 -5.31 23.58
CA GLY A 138 8.88 -6.46 23.01
C GLY A 138 10.28 -6.08 22.51
N SER A 139 11.25 -6.97 22.72
CA SER A 139 12.63 -6.73 22.30
C SER A 139 12.87 -7.16 20.85
N PHE A 140 13.84 -6.54 20.18
CA PHE A 140 14.22 -6.97 18.83
C PHE A 140 14.63 -8.45 18.78
N SER A 141 15.27 -8.96 19.83
CA SER A 141 15.64 -10.38 19.95
C SER A 141 14.43 -11.31 19.95
N GLU A 142 13.40 -10.98 20.74
CA GLU A 142 12.16 -11.78 20.80
C GLU A 142 11.43 -11.76 19.45
N LEU A 143 11.43 -10.62 18.77
CA LEU A 143 10.84 -10.56 17.45
C LEU A 143 11.61 -11.43 16.44
N VAL A 144 12.94 -11.39 16.45
CA VAL A 144 13.75 -12.26 15.56
C VAL A 144 13.46 -13.73 15.84
N ALA A 145 13.34 -14.12 17.11
CA ALA A 145 12.95 -15.48 17.49
C ALA A 145 11.54 -15.85 16.96
N LEU A 146 10.55 -14.97 17.14
CA LEU A 146 9.20 -15.17 16.62
C LEU A 146 9.17 -15.29 15.08
N ILE A 147 9.97 -14.49 14.37
CA ILE A 147 10.09 -14.58 12.90
C ILE A 147 10.73 -15.91 12.50
N GLN A 148 11.75 -16.38 13.22
CA GLN A 148 12.38 -17.68 12.95
C GLN A 148 11.42 -18.85 13.20
N GLU A 149 10.68 -18.82 14.31
CA GLU A 149 9.65 -19.82 14.62
C GLU A 149 8.51 -19.79 13.60
N ALA A 150 8.08 -18.60 13.19
CA ALA A 150 7.10 -18.44 12.11
C ALA A 150 7.65 -19.03 10.80
N ALA A 151 8.89 -18.74 10.42
CA ALA A 151 9.51 -19.27 9.21
C ALA A 151 9.61 -20.80 9.20
N LEU A 152 9.91 -21.41 10.35
CA LEU A 152 9.97 -22.86 10.52
C LEU A 152 8.58 -23.52 10.50
N SER A 153 7.55 -22.80 10.94
CA SER A 153 6.16 -23.28 10.96
C SER A 153 5.38 -22.99 9.67
N ILE A 154 5.96 -22.19 8.74
CA ILE A 154 5.38 -22.00 7.41
C ILE A 154 5.32 -23.35 6.69
N ASN A 155 4.11 -23.79 6.40
CA ASN A 155 3.90 -24.92 5.53
C ASN A 155 4.27 -24.52 4.09
N TRP A 156 5.30 -25.18 3.56
CA TRP A 156 5.84 -24.95 2.21
C TRP A 156 4.79 -25.07 1.10
N SER A 157 3.74 -25.87 1.29
CA SER A 157 2.63 -25.97 0.31
C SER A 157 1.93 -24.62 0.13
N TRP A 158 1.62 -23.92 1.21
CA TRP A 158 0.95 -22.62 1.17
C TRP A 158 1.83 -21.54 0.56
N MET A 159 3.15 -21.65 0.73
CA MET A 159 4.09 -20.73 0.09
C MET A 159 4.16 -20.94 -1.42
N LEU A 160 4.10 -22.20 -1.88
CA LEU A 160 4.00 -22.51 -3.31
C LEU A 160 2.68 -22.00 -3.90
N ASP A 161 1.56 -22.18 -3.21
CA ASP A 161 0.26 -21.66 -3.64
C ASP A 161 0.26 -20.14 -3.76
N PHE A 162 0.89 -19.45 -2.80
CA PHE A 162 1.08 -18.00 -2.84
C PHE A 162 1.91 -17.55 -4.04
N VAL A 163 3.07 -18.19 -4.28
CA VAL A 163 3.93 -17.90 -5.43
C VAL A 163 3.21 -18.18 -6.75
N ALA A 164 2.45 -19.27 -6.82
CA ALA A 164 1.62 -19.60 -7.99
C ALA A 164 0.56 -18.53 -8.25
N CYS A 165 -0.11 -18.03 -7.20
CA CYS A 165 -1.06 -16.92 -7.31
C CYS A 165 -0.39 -15.64 -7.82
N CYS A 166 0.79 -15.28 -7.28
CA CYS A 166 1.55 -14.14 -7.78
C CYS A 166 1.91 -14.30 -9.26
N GLY A 167 2.37 -15.49 -9.67
CA GLY A 167 2.67 -15.82 -11.06
C GLY A 167 1.44 -15.71 -11.98
N LEU A 168 0.29 -16.18 -11.51
CA LEU A 168 -0.98 -16.12 -12.25
C LEU A 168 -1.45 -14.69 -12.45
N ILE A 169 -1.32 -13.82 -11.45
CA ILE A 169 -1.64 -12.38 -11.59
C ILE A 169 -0.74 -11.73 -12.66
N VAL A 170 0.57 -12.00 -12.61
CA VAL A 170 1.51 -11.49 -13.62
C VAL A 170 1.16 -12.00 -15.01
N LEU A 171 0.76 -13.27 -15.12
CA LEU A 171 0.34 -13.89 -16.38
C LEU A 171 -0.94 -13.25 -16.93
N ILE A 172 -1.95 -12.98 -16.10
CA ILE A 172 -3.18 -12.27 -16.51
C ILE A 172 -2.82 -10.89 -17.06
N VAL A 173 -2.00 -10.12 -16.35
CA VAL A 173 -1.58 -8.77 -16.78
C VAL A 173 -0.77 -8.82 -18.08
N TRP A 174 0.05 -9.86 -18.27
CA TRP A 174 0.79 -10.07 -19.50
C TRP A 174 -0.12 -10.41 -20.68
N LEU A 175 -1.10 -11.29 -20.49
CA LEU A 175 -2.10 -11.63 -21.51
C LEU A 175 -2.93 -10.41 -21.91
N ASP A 176 -3.35 -9.62 -20.94
CA ASP A 176 -4.04 -8.35 -21.16
C ASP A 176 -3.18 -7.37 -21.97
N HIS A 177 -1.92 -7.19 -21.58
CA HIS A 177 -0.97 -6.36 -22.32
C HIS A 177 -0.81 -6.81 -23.78
N LYS A 178 -0.71 -8.12 -24.02
CA LYS A 178 -0.66 -8.67 -25.40
C LYS A 178 -1.92 -8.35 -26.20
N LYS A 179 -3.11 -8.48 -25.63
CA LYS A 179 -4.38 -8.15 -26.31
C LYS A 179 -4.47 -6.67 -26.70
N HIS A 180 -3.98 -5.78 -25.85
CA HIS A 180 -3.95 -4.35 -26.15
C HIS A 180 -2.88 -3.98 -27.19
N SER A 181 -1.71 -4.64 -27.14
CA SER A 181 -0.64 -4.44 -28.13
C SER A 181 -1.03 -4.94 -29.53
N SER A 182 -1.75 -6.07 -29.64
CA SER A 182 -2.21 -6.59 -30.93
C SER A 182 -3.31 -5.73 -31.56
N LYS A 183 -4.27 -5.22 -30.78
CA LYS A 183 -5.30 -4.27 -31.26
C LYS A 183 -4.71 -2.95 -31.76
N SER A 184 -3.58 -2.51 -31.21
CA SER A 184 -2.86 -1.32 -31.66
C SER A 184 -2.22 -1.50 -33.04
N LYS A 185 -1.78 -2.73 -33.38
CA LYS A 185 -1.15 -3.04 -34.68
C LYS A 185 -2.14 -3.21 -35.83
N HIS A 186 -3.43 -3.41 -35.56
CA HIS A 186 -4.46 -3.60 -36.58
C HIS A 186 -5.19 -2.31 -37.00
N LYS A 187 -4.80 -1.16 -36.43
CA LYS A 187 -5.35 0.16 -36.76
C LYS A 187 -4.32 1.09 -37.43
N GLY A 188 -3.16 0.55 -37.82
CA GLY A 188 -2.11 1.26 -38.54
C GLY A 188 -2.04 0.80 -39.98
#